data_AF-A0A4Q0ZL94-F1
#
_entry.id   AF-A0A4Q0ZL94-F1
#
_cell.length_a   1.000
_cell.length_b   1.000
_cell.length_c   1.000
_cell.angle_alpha   90.00
_cell.angle_beta   90.00
_cell.angle_gamma   90.00
#
_symmetry.space_group_name_H-M   'P 1'
#
loop_
_entity.id
_entity.type
_entity.pdbx_description
1 polymer ?
#
loop_
_entity_poly.entity_id
_entity_poly.type
_entity_poly.pdbx_seq_one_letter_code
_entity_poly.pdbx_strand_id
1 'polypeptide(L)'
;MNLEKKIVLFGDSIMKDVFPYFEKELQNKYPEKNYEVINAGIASETSRDGLKRIKTILDLKPDIVVIGFGMNDWRPAVESKYGVSKTEYKNNIIEMINLFESNNIRVMLNTITPSFDFEKNEYNLQTKDYSHLVRKIAREKKLKIIDFEVIWKREFPEPKDGLRDYLHPNKLGYELMSKYLTLLVPRKYTTILWQYNGREAKCNYRCPYCYYIGLHNPEDRFTGYMEQWHERFKEAFGNNNLIFYLAFGEPTIGKEFPNILKMIESEPKWQLRITSNASSNLELLANSKLAKEGRLFINTSFHPVETDIETFIKNISYLRDNNIDICVVYVAYPPYLKRLEKDIEIFSKHGFVVHLRRFQGEYKKEIYPWAYSDEQKRFIAKYMDDTTIKYMLNQQDNLGNLVFSGYDFFIVDNAGNVGFDSNAFAPYTKERTIFGNIHTGNFKPLLVPSEYPGKHQGTTDGVSNLLSSGLKQLEGNNTLDFSKQGGVYKNKKGEIIYSNLTKDFTNPKIRKEYNFQPVEDADE
;
A
#
# COMPACT_ATOMS: atom_id res chain seq x y z
N MET A 1 -12.68 -21.14 -5.04
CA MET A 1 -11.92 -21.57 -3.84
C MET A 1 -10.71 -20.67 -3.75
N ASN A 2 -10.43 -20.05 -2.60
CA ASN A 2 -9.17 -19.33 -2.42
C ASN A 2 -8.05 -20.38 -2.45
N LEU A 3 -7.19 -20.35 -3.47
CA LEU A 3 -6.02 -21.22 -3.53
C LEU A 3 -5.19 -21.01 -2.26
N GLU A 4 -4.77 -22.11 -1.65
CA GLU A 4 -3.83 -22.11 -0.53
C GLU A 4 -2.56 -21.37 -0.94
N LYS A 5 -2.11 -20.45 -0.09
CA LYS A 5 -0.85 -19.71 -0.28
C LYS A 5 0.19 -20.22 0.71
N LYS A 6 1.28 -20.77 0.20
CA LYS A 6 2.36 -21.36 1.00
C LYS A 6 3.47 -20.35 1.26
N ILE A 7 3.74 -20.10 2.54
CA ILE A 7 4.77 -19.18 3.02
C ILE A 7 5.82 -19.98 3.78
N VAL A 8 7.05 -20.05 3.27
CA VAL A 8 8.14 -20.74 3.96
C VAL A 8 9.02 -19.73 4.69
N LEU A 9 9.24 -19.96 5.98
CA LEU A 9 10.26 -19.26 6.77
C LEU A 9 11.58 -20.05 6.70
N PHE A 10 12.49 -19.63 5.85
CA PHE A 10 13.73 -20.34 5.55
C PHE A 10 14.93 -19.66 6.20
N GLY A 11 15.52 -20.29 7.22
CA GLY A 11 16.58 -19.65 7.99
C GLY A 11 17.14 -20.51 9.11
N ASP A 12 17.67 -19.83 10.12
CA ASP A 12 18.29 -20.42 11.30
C ASP A 12 17.29 -20.63 12.46
N SER A 13 17.79 -20.74 13.71
CA SER A 13 16.97 -20.90 14.92
C SER A 13 15.99 -19.75 15.14
N ILE A 14 16.31 -18.53 14.73
CA ILE A 14 15.43 -17.37 14.96
C ILE A 14 14.18 -17.50 14.07
N MET A 15 14.36 -17.93 12.81
CA MET A 15 13.24 -18.20 11.91
C MET A 15 12.40 -19.40 12.38
N LYS A 16 13.06 -20.41 12.97
CA LYS A 16 12.38 -21.55 13.60
C LYS A 16 11.48 -21.12 14.75
N ASP A 17 11.98 -20.23 15.61
CA ASP A 17 11.31 -19.84 16.85
C ASP A 17 10.23 -18.77 16.64
N VAL A 18 10.33 -17.92 15.60
CA VAL A 18 9.28 -16.94 15.25
C VAL A 18 8.09 -17.57 14.55
N PHE A 19 8.27 -18.72 13.89
CA PHE A 19 7.24 -19.46 13.15
C PHE A 19 5.86 -19.54 13.86
N PRO A 20 5.76 -20.05 15.11
CA PRO A 20 4.46 -20.20 15.77
C PRO A 20 3.78 -18.86 16.11
N TYR A 21 4.56 -17.79 16.32
CA TYR A 21 4.02 -16.45 16.54
C TYR A 21 3.43 -15.91 15.24
N PHE A 22 4.22 -15.99 14.15
CA PHE A 22 3.81 -15.50 12.84
C PHE A 22 2.60 -16.25 12.29
N GLU A 23 2.58 -17.57 12.37
CA GLU A 23 1.44 -18.38 11.91
C GLU A 23 0.15 -17.96 12.62
N LYS A 24 0.18 -17.87 13.95
CA LYS A 24 -0.97 -17.45 14.76
C LYS A 24 -1.43 -16.04 14.41
N GLU A 25 -0.52 -15.08 14.33
CA GLU A 25 -0.88 -13.69 14.05
C GLU A 25 -1.40 -13.50 12.62
N LEU A 26 -0.82 -14.21 11.65
CA LEU A 26 -1.27 -14.21 10.27
C LEU A 26 -2.68 -14.80 10.13
N GLN A 27 -2.95 -15.94 10.77
CA GLN A 27 -4.29 -16.56 10.78
C GLN A 27 -5.33 -15.64 11.45
N ASN A 28 -4.98 -14.98 12.55
CA ASN A 28 -5.86 -14.03 13.22
C ASN A 28 -6.15 -12.80 12.35
N LYS A 29 -5.14 -12.28 11.63
CA LYS A 29 -5.32 -11.09 10.80
C LYS A 29 -6.03 -11.40 9.49
N TYR A 30 -5.81 -12.58 8.91
CA TYR A 30 -6.38 -12.99 7.62
C TYR A 30 -7.18 -14.29 7.71
N PRO A 31 -8.23 -14.37 8.56
CA PRO A 31 -8.99 -15.61 8.76
C PRO A 31 -9.72 -16.06 7.49
N GLU A 32 -9.95 -15.16 6.53
CA GLU A 32 -10.57 -15.44 5.24
C GLU A 32 -9.59 -15.97 4.17
N LYS A 33 -8.28 -15.87 4.42
CA LYS A 33 -7.24 -16.33 3.49
C LYS A 33 -6.71 -17.67 3.95
N ASN A 34 -6.55 -18.60 2.99
CA ASN A 34 -5.96 -19.89 3.25
C ASN A 34 -4.43 -19.78 3.15
N TYR A 35 -3.76 -19.41 4.25
CA TYR A 35 -2.30 -19.38 4.33
C TYR A 35 -1.79 -20.63 5.03
N GLU A 36 -0.88 -21.34 4.38
CA GLU A 36 -0.06 -22.39 5.00
C GLU A 36 1.31 -21.78 5.30
N VAL A 37 1.67 -21.68 6.58
CA VAL A 37 3.03 -21.27 6.97
C VAL A 37 3.84 -22.54 7.21
N ILE A 38 5.04 -22.62 6.65
CA ILE A 38 5.93 -23.77 6.80
C ILE A 38 7.22 -23.33 7.50
N ASN A 39 7.54 -24.02 8.59
CA ASN A 39 8.81 -23.84 9.30
C ASN A 39 9.93 -24.55 8.56
N ALA A 40 10.85 -23.78 7.98
CA ALA A 40 12.10 -24.28 7.41
C ALA A 40 13.34 -23.66 8.11
N GLY A 41 13.16 -23.25 9.38
CA GLY A 41 14.23 -22.79 10.26
C GLY A 41 14.92 -23.95 10.96
N ILE A 42 16.25 -24.01 10.93
CA ILE A 42 17.02 -25.07 11.60
C ILE A 42 18.08 -24.45 12.51
N ALA A 43 18.18 -24.96 13.73
CA ALA A 43 19.10 -24.44 14.72
C ALA A 43 20.55 -24.58 14.27
N SER A 44 21.35 -23.55 14.55
CA SER A 44 22.79 -23.48 14.23
C SER A 44 23.15 -23.48 12.75
N GLU A 45 22.20 -23.51 11.82
CA GLU A 45 22.51 -23.45 10.39
C GLU A 45 22.99 -22.07 9.95
N THR A 46 23.87 -22.10 8.94
CA THR A 46 24.34 -20.94 8.20
C THR A 46 23.71 -20.88 6.80
N SER A 47 23.95 -19.80 6.06
CA SER A 47 23.57 -19.71 4.65
C SER A 47 24.15 -20.84 3.79
N ARG A 48 25.32 -21.38 4.14
CA ARG A 48 25.95 -22.52 3.47
C ARG A 48 25.08 -23.79 3.60
N ASP A 49 24.54 -24.02 4.79
CA ASP A 49 23.73 -25.20 5.07
C ASP A 49 22.33 -25.07 4.47
N GLY A 50 21.74 -23.87 4.55
CA GLY A 50 20.52 -23.56 3.81
C GLY A 50 20.66 -23.88 2.32
N LEU A 51 21.75 -23.45 1.67
CA LEU A 51 21.93 -23.66 0.24
C LEU A 51 21.99 -25.14 -0.13
N LYS A 52 22.65 -25.98 0.69
CA LYS A 52 22.70 -27.44 0.48
C LYS A 52 21.32 -28.09 0.45
N ARG A 53 20.35 -27.56 1.21
CA ARG A 53 18.98 -28.10 1.30
C ARG A 53 17.96 -27.31 0.50
N ILE A 54 18.37 -26.38 -0.37
CA ILE A 54 17.42 -25.53 -1.11
C ILE A 54 16.43 -26.35 -1.97
N LYS A 55 16.85 -27.50 -2.49
CA LYS A 55 15.98 -28.40 -3.25
C LYS A 55 14.76 -28.85 -2.45
N THR A 56 14.93 -29.17 -1.16
CA THR A 56 13.81 -29.58 -0.32
C THR A 56 12.81 -28.45 -0.11
N ILE A 57 13.27 -27.19 -0.15
CA ILE A 57 12.39 -26.02 -0.07
C ILE A 57 11.66 -25.78 -1.39
N LEU A 58 12.33 -25.97 -2.52
CA LEU A 58 11.69 -25.90 -3.85
C LEU A 58 10.61 -26.97 -4.02
N ASP A 59 10.84 -28.18 -3.50
CA ASP A 59 9.89 -29.30 -3.58
C ASP A 59 8.58 -29.02 -2.81
N LEU A 60 8.59 -28.09 -1.84
CA LEU A 60 7.38 -27.61 -1.16
C LEU A 60 6.47 -26.75 -2.06
N LYS A 61 7.00 -26.28 -3.20
CA LYS A 61 6.34 -25.35 -4.14
C LYS A 61 5.78 -24.11 -3.45
N PRO A 62 6.60 -23.34 -2.71
CA PRO A 62 6.12 -22.18 -1.97
C PRO A 62 5.69 -21.05 -2.91
N ASP A 63 4.70 -20.25 -2.49
CA ASP A 63 4.40 -18.99 -3.16
C ASP A 63 5.35 -17.88 -2.71
N ILE A 64 5.76 -17.93 -1.44
CA ILE A 64 6.61 -16.94 -0.80
C ILE A 64 7.68 -17.65 0.05
N VAL A 65 8.93 -17.21 -0.07
CA VAL A 65 10.02 -17.60 0.83
C VAL A 65 10.58 -16.35 1.51
N VAL A 66 10.61 -16.38 2.84
CA VAL A 66 11.32 -15.38 3.65
C VAL A 66 12.66 -15.98 4.06
N ILE A 67 13.75 -15.40 3.57
CA ILE A 67 15.12 -15.85 3.85
C ILE A 67 15.70 -15.06 5.04
N GLY A 68 16.00 -15.77 6.11
CA GLY A 68 16.53 -15.22 7.37
C GLY A 68 17.73 -16.00 7.88
N PHE A 69 18.87 -15.86 7.19
CA PHE A 69 20.17 -16.37 7.63
C PHE A 69 21.11 -15.22 7.99
N GLY A 70 22.16 -15.52 8.75
CA GLY A 70 23.22 -14.57 9.05
C GLY A 70 23.68 -14.62 10.51
N MET A 71 22.82 -15.05 11.44
CA MET A 71 23.16 -15.05 12.87
C MET A 71 24.28 -16.05 13.21
N ASN A 72 24.34 -17.18 12.51
CA ASN A 72 25.44 -18.14 12.67
C ASN A 72 26.59 -17.87 11.70
N ASP A 73 26.31 -17.23 10.55
CA ASP A 73 27.30 -16.92 9.52
C ASP A 73 28.38 -15.96 9.99
N TRP A 74 28.01 -14.92 10.77
CA TRP A 74 28.96 -13.92 11.21
C TRP A 74 29.99 -14.44 12.22
N ARG A 75 29.72 -15.58 12.85
CA ARG A 75 30.64 -16.19 13.83
C ARG A 75 32.01 -16.41 13.19
N PRO A 76 33.12 -16.18 13.91
CA PRO A 76 34.45 -16.22 13.30
C PRO A 76 34.70 -17.53 12.54
N ALA A 77 34.93 -17.43 11.23
CA ALA A 77 35.25 -18.56 10.36
C ALA A 77 36.65 -19.16 10.65
N VAL A 78 37.50 -18.41 11.36
CA VAL A 78 38.89 -18.78 11.69
C VAL A 78 38.99 -19.50 13.04
N GLU A 79 38.15 -19.15 14.02
CA GLU A 79 38.09 -19.82 15.33
C GLU A 79 37.10 -21.00 15.34
N SER A 80 36.15 -21.00 14.40
CA SER A 80 35.15 -22.04 14.27
C SER A 80 35.12 -22.50 12.82
N LYS A 81 35.25 -23.81 12.57
CA LYS A 81 35.02 -24.43 11.23
C LYS A 81 33.57 -24.23 10.69
N TYR A 82 32.81 -23.32 11.29
CA TYR A 82 31.36 -23.21 11.21
C TYR A 82 30.89 -21.85 10.66
N GLY A 83 31.69 -20.78 10.75
CA GLY A 83 31.34 -19.46 10.18
C GLY A 83 31.32 -19.43 8.64
N VAL A 84 30.71 -18.39 8.08
CA VAL A 84 30.60 -18.15 6.62
C VAL A 84 31.10 -16.74 6.32
N SER A 85 32.12 -16.60 5.46
CA SER A 85 32.67 -15.28 5.13
C SER A 85 31.62 -14.36 4.49
N LYS A 86 31.79 -13.04 4.60
CA LYS A 86 30.88 -12.05 3.97
C LYS A 86 30.69 -12.27 2.47
N THR A 87 31.75 -12.64 1.77
CA THR A 87 31.71 -12.95 0.32
C THR A 87 30.91 -14.22 0.05
N GLU A 88 31.18 -15.29 0.81
CA GLU A 88 30.44 -16.55 0.69
C GLU A 88 28.96 -16.36 1.03
N TYR A 89 28.65 -15.65 2.12
CA TYR A 89 27.27 -15.31 2.51
C TYR A 89 26.54 -14.56 1.39
N LYS A 90 27.16 -13.52 0.81
CA LYS A 90 26.57 -12.79 -0.32
C LYS A 90 26.27 -13.71 -1.49
N ASN A 91 27.20 -14.59 -1.86
CA ASN A 91 27.02 -15.53 -2.96
C ASN A 91 25.90 -16.53 -2.67
N ASN A 92 25.87 -17.12 -1.46
CA ASN A 92 24.84 -18.07 -1.05
C ASN A 92 23.44 -17.46 -1.14
N ILE A 93 23.25 -16.26 -0.59
CA ILE A 93 21.95 -15.58 -0.61
C ILE A 93 21.54 -15.22 -2.04
N ILE A 94 22.45 -14.75 -2.90
CA ILE A 94 22.14 -14.46 -4.31
C ILE A 94 21.75 -15.73 -5.06
N GLU A 95 22.43 -16.84 -4.82
CA GLU A 95 22.11 -18.11 -5.45
C GLU A 95 20.73 -18.61 -5.03
N MET A 96 20.39 -18.53 -3.74
CA MET A 96 19.05 -18.84 -3.24
C MET A 96 17.98 -17.99 -3.92
N ILE A 97 18.19 -16.67 -4.00
CA ILE A 97 17.26 -15.74 -4.67
C ILE A 97 17.04 -16.17 -6.12
N ASN A 98 18.11 -16.39 -6.88
CA ASN A 98 18.01 -16.76 -8.30
C ASN A 98 17.24 -18.07 -8.49
N LEU A 99 17.51 -19.08 -7.66
CA LEU A 99 16.83 -20.39 -7.70
C LEU A 99 15.34 -20.27 -7.38
N PHE A 100 14.95 -19.47 -6.39
CA PHE A 100 13.53 -19.23 -6.11
C PHE A 100 12.85 -18.39 -7.20
N GLU A 101 13.46 -17.30 -7.67
CA GLU A 101 12.86 -16.43 -8.69
C GLU A 101 12.68 -17.13 -10.05
N SER A 102 13.65 -17.98 -10.45
CA SER A 102 13.54 -18.81 -11.66
C SER A 102 12.40 -19.83 -11.61
N ASN A 103 11.93 -20.16 -10.40
CA ASN A 103 10.75 -20.99 -10.17
C ASN A 103 9.48 -20.16 -9.89
N ASN A 104 9.52 -18.85 -10.18
CA ASN A 104 8.42 -17.89 -9.97
C ASN A 104 7.96 -17.79 -8.50
N ILE A 105 8.86 -18.04 -7.56
CA ILE A 105 8.62 -17.92 -6.12
C ILE A 105 8.96 -16.49 -5.68
N ARG A 106 8.09 -15.85 -4.90
CA ARG A 106 8.36 -14.51 -4.37
C ARG A 106 9.36 -14.60 -3.21
N VAL A 107 10.49 -13.92 -3.35
CA VAL A 107 11.51 -13.89 -2.30
C VAL A 107 11.41 -12.60 -1.48
N MET A 108 11.54 -12.73 -0.16
CA MET A 108 11.79 -11.62 0.76
C MET A 108 13.01 -11.94 1.62
N LEU A 109 13.79 -10.92 1.96
CA LEU A 109 14.89 -11.06 2.91
C LEU A 109 14.51 -10.40 4.23
N ASN A 110 14.99 -10.91 5.35
CA ASN A 110 15.03 -10.16 6.59
C ASN A 110 16.46 -9.91 7.04
N THR A 111 16.71 -8.75 7.65
CA THR A 111 18.00 -8.49 8.29
C THR A 111 18.10 -9.26 9.60
N ILE A 112 19.32 -9.33 10.14
CA ILE A 112 19.61 -10.04 11.38
C ILE A 112 19.16 -9.18 12.56
N THR A 113 18.60 -9.81 13.59
CA THR A 113 18.31 -9.14 14.87
C THR A 113 19.62 -8.71 15.56
N PRO A 114 19.59 -7.71 16.44
CA PRO A 114 20.76 -7.35 17.23
C PRO A 114 21.27 -8.54 18.07
N SER A 115 22.57 -8.55 18.34
CA SER A 115 23.20 -9.46 19.31
C SER A 115 23.95 -8.63 20.36
N PHE A 116 23.87 -9.06 21.61
CA PHE A 116 24.33 -8.29 22.76
C PHE A 116 25.07 -9.16 23.77
N ASP A 117 26.30 -8.78 24.10
CA ASP A 117 27.07 -9.40 25.18
C ASP A 117 26.62 -8.80 26.51
N PHE A 118 25.92 -9.58 27.32
CA PHE A 118 25.46 -9.14 28.64
C PHE A 118 26.59 -9.06 29.67
N GLU A 119 27.68 -9.80 29.49
CA GLU A 119 28.83 -9.75 30.40
C GLU A 119 29.69 -8.52 30.12
N LYS A 120 29.92 -8.22 28.83
CA LYS A 120 30.71 -7.05 28.40
C LYS A 120 29.87 -5.79 28.21
N ASN A 121 28.54 -5.90 28.26
CA ASN A 121 27.58 -4.83 28.00
C ASN A 121 27.81 -4.13 26.64
N GLU A 122 28.05 -4.92 25.58
CA GLU A 122 28.38 -4.41 24.24
C GLU A 122 27.55 -5.08 23.12
N TYR A 123 27.26 -4.34 22.06
CA TYR A 123 26.60 -4.89 20.88
C TYR A 123 27.62 -5.49 19.90
N ASN A 124 27.29 -6.65 19.34
CA ASN A 124 28.12 -7.28 18.33
C ASN A 124 28.01 -6.56 16.97
N LEU A 125 29.07 -5.88 16.56
CA LEU A 125 29.12 -5.12 15.31
C LEU A 125 29.02 -5.98 14.05
N GLN A 126 29.36 -7.27 14.09
CA GLN A 126 29.28 -8.14 12.91
C GLN A 126 27.83 -8.36 12.45
N THR A 127 26.86 -8.37 13.38
CA THR A 127 25.44 -8.43 13.01
C THR A 127 25.02 -7.25 12.13
N LYS A 128 25.56 -6.05 12.37
CA LYS A 128 25.30 -4.86 11.56
C LYS A 128 25.90 -5.00 10.16
N ASP A 129 27.10 -5.57 10.05
CA ASP A 129 27.78 -5.75 8.78
C ASP A 129 27.03 -6.71 7.85
N TYR A 130 26.54 -7.84 8.38
CA TYR A 130 25.75 -8.77 7.58
C TYR A 130 24.36 -8.21 7.25
N SER A 131 23.72 -7.49 8.18
CA SER A 131 22.50 -6.75 7.88
C SER A 131 22.72 -5.71 6.77
N HIS A 132 23.87 -5.04 6.72
CA HIS A 132 24.24 -4.18 5.59
C HIS A 132 24.35 -4.94 4.26
N LEU A 133 24.93 -6.15 4.26
CA LEU A 133 24.98 -7.00 3.07
C LEU A 133 23.58 -7.41 2.60
N VAL A 134 22.68 -7.79 3.51
CA VAL A 134 21.28 -8.11 3.18
C VAL A 134 20.61 -6.94 2.47
N ARG A 135 20.75 -5.71 2.99
CA ARG A 135 20.21 -4.50 2.34
C ARG A 135 20.81 -4.26 0.96
N LYS A 136 22.12 -4.46 0.80
CA LYS A 136 22.82 -4.30 -0.49
C LYS A 136 22.29 -5.30 -1.51
N ILE A 137 22.18 -6.58 -1.13
CA ILE A 137 21.65 -7.65 -2.00
C ILE A 137 20.21 -7.33 -2.39
N ALA A 138 19.36 -6.93 -1.45
CA ALA A 138 17.98 -6.58 -1.76
C ALA A 138 17.84 -5.41 -2.74
N ARG A 139 18.70 -4.39 -2.63
CA ARG A 139 18.73 -3.27 -3.59
C ARG A 139 19.22 -3.72 -4.96
N GLU A 140 20.26 -4.57 -5.02
CA GLU A 140 20.76 -5.15 -6.27
C GLU A 140 19.69 -6.01 -6.96
N LYS A 141 18.91 -6.77 -6.18
CA LYS A 141 17.87 -7.70 -6.66
C LYS A 141 16.46 -7.10 -6.71
N LYS A 142 16.29 -5.83 -6.34
CA LYS A 142 14.98 -5.12 -6.27
C LYS A 142 13.93 -5.86 -5.42
N LEU A 143 14.37 -6.49 -4.33
CA LEU A 143 13.51 -7.24 -3.42
C LEU A 143 12.98 -6.36 -2.29
N LYS A 144 11.74 -6.63 -1.88
CA LYS A 144 11.23 -6.15 -0.59
C LYS A 144 11.97 -6.85 0.55
N ILE A 145 12.25 -6.11 1.62
CA ILE A 145 12.85 -6.67 2.84
C ILE A 145 12.04 -6.37 4.08
N ILE A 146 12.41 -7.06 5.15
CA ILE A 146 11.92 -6.86 6.51
C ILE A 146 13.15 -6.55 7.36
N ASP A 147 13.42 -5.27 7.56
CA ASP A 147 14.64 -4.83 8.22
C ASP A 147 14.50 -4.87 9.74
N PHE A 148 14.63 -6.06 10.33
CA PHE A 148 14.55 -6.24 11.78
C PHE A 148 15.59 -5.42 12.54
N GLU A 149 16.79 -5.16 12.01
CA GLU A 149 17.76 -4.29 12.69
C GLU A 149 17.22 -2.84 12.86
N VAL A 150 16.55 -2.28 11.84
CA VAL A 150 15.94 -0.94 11.93
C VAL A 150 14.69 -0.97 12.80
N ILE A 151 13.84 -1.98 12.62
CA ILE A 151 12.62 -2.15 13.40
C ILE A 151 12.96 -2.28 14.89
N TRP A 152 13.99 -3.05 15.25
CA TRP A 152 14.41 -3.23 16.65
C TRP A 152 14.77 -1.90 17.31
N LYS A 153 15.60 -1.10 16.64
CA LYS A 153 16.06 0.20 17.15
C LYS A 153 14.93 1.21 17.29
N ARG A 154 13.87 1.08 16.49
CA ARG A 154 12.71 1.95 16.56
C ARG A 154 11.77 1.57 17.71
N GLU A 155 11.56 0.28 17.94
CA GLU A 155 10.44 -0.20 18.75
C GLU A 155 10.86 -0.58 20.18
N PHE A 156 12.15 -0.81 20.44
CA PHE A 156 12.68 -1.03 21.78
C PHE A 156 13.43 0.21 22.27
N PRO A 157 13.22 0.64 23.54
CA PRO A 157 14.03 1.68 24.16
C PRO A 157 15.53 1.37 24.08
N GLU A 158 15.91 0.14 24.46
CA GLU A 158 17.23 -0.41 24.21
C GLU A 158 17.12 -1.68 23.36
N PRO A 159 17.88 -1.83 22.26
CA PRO A 159 17.74 -3.02 21.41
C PRO A 159 17.91 -4.37 22.12
N LYS A 160 18.70 -4.44 23.21
CA LYS A 160 18.85 -5.64 24.05
C LYS A 160 17.55 -6.06 24.76
N ASP A 161 16.59 -5.16 24.95
CA ASP A 161 15.32 -5.44 25.64
C ASP A 161 14.44 -6.45 24.87
N GLY A 162 14.70 -6.62 23.56
CA GLY A 162 14.06 -7.65 22.76
C GLY A 162 14.73 -9.02 22.84
N LEU A 163 15.82 -9.19 23.59
CA LEU A 163 16.63 -10.42 23.65
C LEU A 163 16.44 -11.17 24.97
N ARG A 164 16.56 -12.50 24.95
CA ARG A 164 16.62 -13.34 26.17
C ARG A 164 18.04 -13.76 26.54
N ASP A 165 18.91 -13.82 25.53
CA ASP A 165 20.31 -14.22 25.63
C ASP A 165 21.12 -13.47 24.57
N TYR A 166 22.40 -13.83 24.41
CA TYR A 166 23.34 -13.17 23.51
C TYR A 166 22.84 -13.03 22.05
N LEU A 167 21.97 -13.95 21.59
CA LEU A 167 21.53 -14.05 20.20
C LEU A 167 20.00 -14.01 20.04
N HIS A 168 19.29 -14.71 20.91
CA HIS A 168 17.89 -15.05 20.66
C HIS A 168 16.94 -13.99 21.18
N PRO A 169 15.92 -13.64 20.39
CA PRO A 169 14.81 -12.85 20.87
C PRO A 169 14.12 -13.47 22.09
N ASN A 170 13.61 -12.61 22.97
CA ASN A 170 12.63 -13.01 23.99
C ASN A 170 11.21 -12.97 23.40
N LYS A 171 10.19 -13.16 24.25
CA LYS A 171 8.78 -13.12 23.84
C LYS A 171 8.43 -11.81 23.12
N LEU A 172 8.83 -10.65 23.67
CA LEU A 172 8.55 -9.34 23.07
C LEU A 172 9.22 -9.20 21.69
N GLY A 173 10.46 -9.69 21.56
CA GLY A 173 11.17 -9.72 20.29
C GLY A 173 10.46 -10.57 19.23
N TYR A 174 10.01 -11.78 19.57
CA TYR A 174 9.28 -12.63 18.64
C TYR A 174 7.88 -12.09 18.28
N GLU A 175 7.17 -11.47 19.23
CA GLU A 175 5.91 -10.77 18.97
C GLU A 175 6.12 -9.59 18.01
N LEU A 176 7.20 -8.81 18.19
CA LEU A 176 7.55 -7.74 17.27
C LEU A 176 7.86 -8.26 15.86
N MET A 177 8.65 -9.33 15.76
CA MET A 177 8.96 -9.94 14.48
C MET A 177 7.69 -10.43 13.77
N SER A 178 6.83 -11.16 14.50
CA SER A 178 5.55 -11.66 14.02
C SER A 178 4.64 -10.55 13.48
N LYS A 179 4.51 -9.45 14.22
CA LYS A 179 3.75 -8.26 13.80
C LYS A 179 4.22 -7.75 12.44
N TYR A 180 5.53 -7.58 12.25
CA TYR A 180 6.08 -7.05 11.00
C TYR A 180 6.08 -8.08 9.85
N LEU A 181 6.27 -9.37 10.13
CA LEU A 181 6.04 -10.43 9.14
C LEU A 181 4.59 -10.40 8.64
N THR A 182 3.63 -10.35 9.57
CA THR A 182 2.19 -10.28 9.28
C THR A 182 1.78 -9.02 8.51
N LEU A 183 2.47 -7.90 8.75
CA LEU A 183 2.25 -6.66 8.03
C LEU A 183 2.84 -6.67 6.62
N LEU A 184 4.02 -7.28 6.40
CA LEU A 184 4.80 -7.09 5.18
C LEU A 184 4.76 -8.28 4.21
N VAL A 185 4.76 -9.51 4.73
CA VAL A 185 4.80 -10.74 3.89
C VAL A 185 3.58 -10.82 2.96
N PRO A 186 2.33 -10.58 3.42
CA PRO A 186 1.16 -10.64 2.53
C PRO A 186 1.14 -9.57 1.43
N ARG A 187 1.93 -8.48 1.56
CA ARG A 187 1.88 -7.32 0.66
C ARG A 187 2.55 -7.56 -0.67
N LYS A 188 1.83 -8.21 -1.59
CA LYS A 188 2.28 -8.62 -2.94
C LYS A 188 2.61 -7.46 -3.88
N TYR A 189 1.88 -6.35 -3.81
CA TYR A 189 1.94 -5.31 -4.83
C TYR A 189 2.82 -4.12 -4.41
N THR A 190 3.34 -3.43 -5.40
CA THR A 190 3.86 -2.05 -5.29
C THR A 190 2.95 -1.14 -6.10
N THR A 191 2.38 -0.12 -5.46
CA THR A 191 1.48 0.84 -6.10
C THR A 191 2.25 2.06 -6.55
N ILE A 192 2.09 2.41 -7.82
CA ILE A 192 2.67 3.58 -8.46
C ILE A 192 1.51 4.49 -8.84
N LEU A 193 1.27 5.52 -8.03
CA LEU A 193 0.40 6.62 -8.40
C LEU A 193 1.14 7.44 -9.47
N TRP A 194 0.80 7.24 -10.74
CA TRP A 194 1.57 7.81 -11.84
C TRP A 194 0.85 9.03 -12.42
N GLN A 195 1.46 10.20 -12.28
CA GLN A 195 1.02 11.44 -12.91
C GLN A 195 1.58 11.52 -14.34
N TYR A 196 1.26 10.53 -15.18
CA TYR A 196 1.85 10.40 -16.52
C TYR A 196 1.68 11.67 -17.37
N ASN A 197 0.57 12.38 -17.17
CA ASN A 197 0.24 13.64 -17.86
C ASN A 197 0.44 14.89 -16.99
N GLY A 198 1.25 14.76 -15.94
CA GLY A 198 1.56 15.81 -14.96
C GLY A 198 0.51 15.97 -13.86
N ARG A 199 0.88 16.72 -12.81
CA ARG A 199 -0.01 17.05 -11.68
C ARG A 199 -1.24 17.85 -12.12
N GLU A 200 -1.06 18.68 -13.14
CA GLU A 200 -2.04 19.59 -13.74
C GLU A 200 -2.73 18.95 -14.97
N ALA A 201 -2.79 17.62 -15.01
CA ALA A 201 -3.27 16.86 -16.17
C ALA A 201 -4.61 17.36 -16.73
N LYS A 202 -4.75 17.23 -18.05
CA LYS A 202 -5.95 17.55 -18.81
C LYS A 202 -7.17 16.83 -18.26
N CYS A 203 -8.30 17.54 -18.19
CA CYS A 203 -9.59 16.99 -17.81
C CYS A 203 -10.66 17.48 -18.79
N ASN A 204 -11.68 16.67 -19.05
CA ASN A 204 -12.84 17.06 -19.87
C ASN A 204 -13.94 17.77 -19.07
N TYR A 205 -13.89 17.72 -17.74
CA TYR A 205 -14.85 18.38 -16.83
C TYR A 205 -14.24 19.61 -16.16
N ARG A 206 -15.08 20.53 -15.66
CA ARG A 206 -14.71 21.80 -15.00
C ARG A 206 -15.46 21.97 -13.67
N CYS A 207 -15.46 20.93 -12.86
CA CYS A 207 -16.16 20.87 -11.58
C CYS A 207 -15.69 21.98 -10.60
N PRO A 208 -16.60 22.79 -10.02
CA PRO A 208 -16.27 23.93 -9.13
C PRO A 208 -15.57 23.54 -7.81
N TYR A 209 -15.57 22.25 -7.47
CA TYR A 209 -15.00 21.67 -6.26
C TYR A 209 -13.79 20.78 -6.55
N CYS A 210 -13.30 20.76 -7.79
CA CYS A 210 -12.09 20.02 -8.12
C CYS A 210 -10.91 20.61 -7.36
N TYR A 211 -10.11 19.76 -6.72
CA TYR A 211 -8.87 20.18 -6.06
C TYR A 211 -7.88 20.86 -7.03
N TYR A 212 -7.99 20.56 -8.32
CA TYR A 212 -7.18 21.13 -9.40
C TYR A 212 -7.95 22.17 -10.24
N ILE A 213 -9.03 22.75 -9.72
CA ILE A 213 -9.80 23.75 -10.46
C ILE A 213 -8.91 24.91 -10.91
N GLY A 214 -9.00 25.28 -12.19
CA GLY A 214 -8.16 26.31 -12.81
C GLY A 214 -6.71 25.89 -13.07
N LEU A 215 -6.29 24.71 -12.60
CA LEU A 215 -4.94 24.17 -12.81
C LEU A 215 -4.89 23.14 -13.95
N HIS A 216 -6.03 22.71 -14.51
CA HIS A 216 -6.03 21.75 -15.62
C HIS A 216 -5.41 22.37 -16.87
N ASN A 217 -4.33 21.76 -17.35
CA ASN A 217 -3.68 22.13 -18.60
C ASN A 217 -4.56 21.72 -19.79
N PRO A 218 -4.75 22.58 -20.80
CA PRO A 218 -5.46 22.19 -22.02
C PRO A 218 -4.67 21.19 -22.87
N GLU A 219 -3.34 21.19 -22.74
CA GLU A 219 -2.42 20.34 -23.50
C GLU A 219 -1.89 19.16 -22.66
N ASP A 220 -1.53 18.08 -23.35
CA ASP A 220 -0.84 16.95 -22.73
C ASP A 220 0.58 17.34 -22.31
N ARG A 221 1.03 16.78 -21.17
CA ARG A 221 2.33 17.02 -20.55
C ARG A 221 3.15 15.75 -20.38
N PHE A 222 2.76 14.65 -21.03
CA PHE A 222 3.59 13.46 -21.09
C PHE A 222 4.97 13.78 -21.66
N THR A 223 6.02 13.16 -21.11
CA THR A 223 7.41 13.33 -21.58
C THR A 223 8.03 11.98 -21.92
N GLY A 224 9.01 11.97 -22.83
CA GLY A 224 9.66 10.75 -23.30
C GLY A 224 8.78 9.93 -24.25
N TYR A 225 9.07 8.63 -24.37
CA TYR A 225 8.35 7.68 -25.22
C TYR A 225 8.08 6.38 -24.45
N MET A 226 7.06 5.63 -24.85
CA MET A 226 6.50 4.54 -24.03
C MET A 226 7.50 3.41 -23.73
N GLU A 227 8.35 3.05 -24.70
CA GLU A 227 9.39 2.02 -24.53
C GLU A 227 10.38 2.41 -23.43
N GLN A 228 10.81 3.68 -23.39
CA GLN A 228 11.66 4.17 -22.31
C GLN A 228 10.96 4.05 -20.96
N TRP A 229 9.69 4.41 -20.83
CA TRP A 229 8.96 4.27 -19.56
C TRP A 229 8.87 2.82 -19.11
N HIS A 230 8.58 1.90 -20.04
CA HIS A 230 8.53 0.47 -19.78
C HIS A 230 9.84 -0.04 -19.18
N GLU A 231 10.97 0.26 -19.83
CA GLU A 231 12.31 -0.10 -19.35
C GLU A 231 12.60 0.46 -17.96
N ARG A 232 12.29 1.76 -17.73
CA ARG A 232 12.60 2.43 -16.46
C ARG A 232 11.77 1.89 -15.30
N PHE A 233 10.52 1.50 -15.52
CA PHE A 233 9.75 0.81 -14.49
C PHE A 233 10.33 -0.57 -14.16
N LYS A 234 10.79 -1.33 -15.17
CA LYS A 234 11.45 -2.63 -14.93
C LYS A 234 12.80 -2.48 -14.23
N GLU A 235 13.61 -1.49 -14.59
CA GLU A 235 14.88 -1.19 -13.92
C GLU A 235 14.66 -0.74 -12.46
N ALA A 236 13.66 0.11 -12.22
CA ALA A 236 13.38 0.67 -10.90
C ALA A 236 12.78 -0.37 -9.94
N PHE A 237 11.85 -1.19 -10.42
CA PHE A 237 11.04 -2.07 -9.57
C PHE A 237 11.24 -3.57 -9.83
N GLY A 238 12.08 -3.98 -10.78
CA GLY A 238 12.35 -5.38 -11.07
C GLY A 238 11.11 -6.18 -11.51
N ASN A 239 11.07 -7.47 -11.18
CA ASN A 239 10.00 -8.40 -11.54
C ASN A 239 8.82 -8.41 -10.52
N ASN A 240 8.61 -7.30 -9.82
CA ASN A 240 7.55 -7.15 -8.82
C ASN A 240 6.17 -7.01 -9.44
N ASN A 241 5.13 -7.24 -8.65
CA ASN A 241 3.75 -6.97 -9.06
C ASN A 241 3.48 -5.48 -8.94
N LEU A 242 3.23 -4.81 -10.06
CA LEU A 242 3.05 -3.36 -10.10
C LEU A 242 1.59 -3.01 -10.34
N ILE A 243 1.11 -2.01 -9.61
CA ILE A 243 -0.16 -1.36 -9.87
C ILE A 243 0.15 0.05 -10.37
N PHE A 244 -0.23 0.34 -11.61
CA PHE A 244 -0.24 1.71 -12.12
C PHE A 244 -1.58 2.31 -11.78
N TYR A 245 -1.58 3.35 -10.96
CA TYR A 245 -2.78 4.06 -10.58
C TYR A 245 -2.78 5.46 -11.21
N LEU A 246 -3.72 5.72 -12.11
CA LEU A 246 -3.88 7.02 -12.76
C LEU A 246 -5.10 7.73 -12.18
N ALA A 247 -4.89 8.78 -11.40
CA ALA A 247 -5.96 9.50 -10.69
C ALA A 247 -5.90 11.02 -10.84
N PHE A 248 -5.15 11.52 -11.83
CA PHE A 248 -4.98 12.95 -12.09
C PHE A 248 -5.61 13.33 -13.44
N GLY A 249 -6.32 14.45 -13.45
CA GLY A 249 -7.11 14.87 -14.62
C GLY A 249 -8.21 13.86 -14.96
N GLU A 250 -8.56 13.78 -16.24
CA GLU A 250 -9.26 12.63 -16.81
C GLU A 250 -8.21 11.76 -17.51
N PRO A 251 -7.77 10.64 -16.91
CA PRO A 251 -6.68 9.86 -17.47
C PRO A 251 -6.99 9.33 -18.86
N THR A 252 -8.25 9.05 -19.19
CA THR A 252 -8.59 8.34 -20.43
C THR A 252 -8.52 9.20 -21.68
N ILE A 253 -8.49 10.54 -21.56
CA ILE A 253 -8.45 11.45 -22.72
C ILE A 253 -7.04 11.88 -23.11
N GLY A 254 -6.02 11.54 -22.31
CA GLY A 254 -4.64 11.91 -22.64
C GLY A 254 -4.13 11.13 -23.84
N LYS A 255 -3.39 11.79 -24.73
CA LYS A 255 -2.95 11.21 -26.02
C LYS A 255 -2.22 9.87 -25.89
N GLU A 256 -1.42 9.70 -24.84
CA GLU A 256 -0.63 8.48 -24.61
C GLU A 256 -1.36 7.39 -23.82
N PHE A 257 -2.59 7.64 -23.36
CA PHE A 257 -3.34 6.65 -22.59
C PHE A 257 -3.49 5.28 -23.28
N PRO A 258 -3.80 5.19 -24.60
CA PRO A 258 -3.85 3.90 -25.30
C PRO A 258 -2.50 3.16 -25.34
N ASN A 259 -1.38 3.90 -25.38
CA ASN A 259 -0.04 3.31 -25.37
C ASN A 259 0.35 2.82 -23.97
N ILE A 260 -0.05 3.55 -22.93
CA ILE A 260 0.08 3.11 -21.52
C ILE A 260 -0.69 1.81 -21.29
N LEU A 261 -1.92 1.73 -21.81
CA LEU A 261 -2.74 0.52 -21.71
C LEU A 261 -2.00 -0.68 -22.31
N LYS A 262 -1.51 -0.56 -23.55
CA LYS A 262 -0.73 -1.61 -24.23
C LYS A 262 0.55 -1.99 -23.50
N MET A 263 1.27 -1.02 -22.94
CA MET A 263 2.48 -1.27 -22.14
C MET A 263 2.16 -2.11 -20.89
N ILE A 264 1.05 -1.84 -20.20
CA ILE A 264 0.65 -2.61 -19.02
C ILE A 264 0.10 -4.00 -19.41
N GLU A 265 -0.54 -4.11 -20.57
CA GLU A 265 -1.04 -5.37 -21.11
C GLU A 265 0.06 -6.38 -21.47
N SER A 266 1.24 -5.89 -21.85
CA SER A 266 2.40 -6.72 -22.20
C SER A 266 3.04 -7.39 -20.99
N GLU A 267 2.80 -6.86 -19.79
CA GLU A 267 3.39 -7.37 -18.54
C GLU A 267 2.36 -8.10 -17.67
N PRO A 268 2.48 -9.42 -17.45
CA PRO A 268 1.47 -10.22 -16.75
C PRO A 268 1.34 -9.87 -15.25
N LYS A 269 2.39 -9.28 -14.66
CA LYS A 269 2.43 -8.87 -13.25
C LYS A 269 1.96 -7.43 -13.03
N TRP A 270 1.58 -6.72 -14.09
CA TRP A 270 1.18 -5.32 -14.00
C TRP A 270 -0.34 -5.19 -14.06
N GLN A 271 -0.88 -4.23 -13.32
CA GLN A 271 -2.30 -3.92 -13.24
C GLN A 271 -2.54 -2.44 -13.45
N LEU A 272 -3.71 -2.09 -13.97
CA LEU A 272 -4.14 -0.70 -14.13
C LEU A 272 -5.31 -0.41 -13.20
N ARG A 273 -5.16 0.64 -12.42
CA ARG A 273 -6.24 1.28 -11.66
C ARG A 273 -6.40 2.69 -12.20
N ILE A 274 -7.62 3.16 -12.37
CA ILE A 274 -7.88 4.54 -12.77
C ILE A 274 -9.00 5.16 -11.95
N THR A 275 -8.93 6.48 -11.77
CA THR A 275 -10.09 7.30 -11.38
C THR A 275 -10.51 8.11 -12.60
N SER A 276 -11.77 7.96 -13.02
CA SER A 276 -12.28 8.54 -14.28
C SER A 276 -13.69 9.09 -14.09
N ASN A 277 -14.06 10.05 -14.93
CA ASN A 277 -15.40 10.59 -15.08
C ASN A 277 -16.35 9.60 -15.78
N ALA A 278 -15.83 8.49 -16.32
CA ALA A 278 -16.59 7.48 -17.06
C ALA A 278 -17.41 8.07 -18.23
N SER A 279 -16.85 9.06 -18.92
CA SER A 279 -17.52 9.81 -19.99
C SER A 279 -16.87 9.65 -21.38
N SER A 280 -15.73 8.96 -21.46
CA SER A 280 -14.95 8.77 -22.70
C SER A 280 -14.21 7.44 -22.70
N ASN A 281 -13.88 6.94 -23.89
CA ASN A 281 -13.04 5.75 -24.11
C ASN A 281 -13.52 4.47 -23.38
N LEU A 282 -14.83 4.37 -23.12
CA LEU A 282 -15.41 3.22 -22.41
C LEU A 282 -15.21 1.91 -23.17
N GLU A 283 -15.40 1.94 -24.49
CA GLU A 283 -15.22 0.77 -25.34
C GLU A 283 -13.76 0.31 -25.39
N LEU A 284 -12.80 1.26 -25.43
CA LEU A 284 -11.37 0.95 -25.34
C LEU A 284 -11.05 0.20 -24.04
N LEU A 285 -11.58 0.68 -22.92
CA LEU A 285 -11.39 0.07 -21.59
C LEU A 285 -12.04 -1.32 -21.52
N ALA A 286 -13.30 -1.45 -21.94
CA ALA A 286 -14.06 -2.70 -21.93
C ALA A 286 -13.42 -3.79 -22.79
N ASN A 287 -12.90 -3.42 -23.96
CA ASN A 287 -12.29 -4.36 -24.89
C ASN A 287 -10.81 -4.69 -24.59
N SER A 288 -10.20 -3.98 -23.64
CA SER A 288 -8.80 -4.17 -23.25
C SER A 288 -8.52 -5.59 -22.76
N LYS A 289 -7.29 -6.05 -22.97
CA LYS A 289 -6.80 -7.32 -22.40
C LYS A 289 -6.80 -7.24 -20.88
N LEU A 290 -6.52 -6.07 -20.30
CA LEU A 290 -6.57 -5.89 -18.84
C LEU A 290 -7.96 -6.16 -18.26
N ALA A 291 -9.03 -5.67 -18.90
CA ALA A 291 -10.40 -5.94 -18.44
C ALA A 291 -10.71 -7.45 -18.51
N LYS A 292 -10.42 -8.07 -19.66
CA LYS A 292 -10.66 -9.51 -19.89
C LYS A 292 -9.91 -10.42 -18.91
N GLU A 293 -8.74 -10.00 -18.43
CA GLU A 293 -7.92 -10.74 -17.46
C GLU A 293 -8.16 -10.33 -15.99
N GLY A 294 -9.11 -9.42 -15.71
CA GLY A 294 -9.38 -8.93 -14.35
C GLY A 294 -8.22 -8.12 -13.75
N ARG A 295 -7.46 -7.41 -14.59
CA ARG A 295 -6.32 -6.55 -14.24
C ARG A 295 -6.60 -5.05 -14.38
N LEU A 296 -7.84 -4.66 -14.71
CA LEU A 296 -8.30 -3.27 -14.81
C LEU A 296 -9.37 -2.98 -13.75
N PHE A 297 -9.17 -1.91 -12.98
CA PHE A 297 -10.13 -1.44 -11.97
C PHE A 297 -10.40 0.06 -12.14
N ILE A 298 -11.65 0.48 -11.99
CA ILE A 298 -12.06 1.87 -12.24
C ILE A 298 -12.83 2.42 -11.04
N ASN A 299 -12.36 3.54 -10.51
CA ASN A 299 -13.14 4.41 -9.63
C ASN A 299 -13.82 5.45 -10.51
N THR A 300 -15.15 5.46 -10.56
CA THR A 300 -15.92 6.37 -11.41
C THR A 300 -16.44 7.54 -10.58
N SER A 301 -16.02 8.75 -10.90
CA SER A 301 -16.40 9.96 -10.15
C SER A 301 -17.68 10.58 -10.70
N PHE A 302 -18.72 10.67 -9.88
CA PHE A 302 -19.98 11.29 -10.26
C PHE A 302 -19.94 12.81 -10.02
N HIS A 303 -20.23 13.56 -11.08
CA HIS A 303 -20.16 15.02 -11.09
C HIS A 303 -21.50 15.64 -11.53
N PRO A 304 -22.43 15.95 -10.61
CA PRO A 304 -23.78 16.41 -10.95
C PRO A 304 -23.88 17.71 -11.77
N VAL A 305 -22.81 18.50 -11.82
CA VAL A 305 -22.71 19.72 -12.64
C VAL A 305 -22.30 19.45 -14.09
N GLU A 306 -21.77 18.27 -14.37
CA GLU A 306 -21.20 17.90 -15.68
C GLU A 306 -22.02 16.80 -16.37
N THR A 307 -22.69 15.94 -15.60
CA THR A 307 -23.51 14.84 -16.11
C THR A 307 -24.69 14.57 -15.17
N ASP A 308 -25.82 14.16 -15.73
CA ASP A 308 -26.95 13.67 -14.96
C ASP A 308 -26.72 12.22 -14.49
N ILE A 309 -27.47 11.80 -13.48
CA ILE A 309 -27.28 10.50 -12.83
C ILE A 309 -27.64 9.32 -13.74
N GLU A 310 -28.58 9.48 -14.67
CA GLU A 310 -29.04 8.41 -15.56
C GLU A 310 -27.98 8.12 -16.62
N THR A 311 -27.45 9.17 -17.27
CA THR A 311 -26.33 9.08 -18.20
C THR A 311 -25.12 8.44 -17.54
N PHE A 312 -24.77 8.87 -16.33
CA PHE A 312 -23.65 8.31 -15.60
C PHE A 312 -23.87 6.82 -15.26
N ILE A 313 -25.05 6.44 -14.75
CA ILE A 313 -25.41 5.05 -14.46
C ILE A 313 -25.33 4.16 -15.70
N LYS A 314 -25.78 4.65 -16.86
CA LYS A 314 -25.68 3.94 -18.13
C LYS A 314 -24.22 3.62 -18.47
N ASN A 315 -23.33 4.60 -18.35
CA ASN A 315 -21.92 4.42 -18.68
C ASN A 315 -21.20 3.45 -17.74
N ILE A 316 -21.43 3.57 -16.43
CA ILE A 316 -20.80 2.67 -15.45
C ILE A 316 -21.40 1.26 -15.48
N SER A 317 -22.68 1.12 -15.87
CA SER A 317 -23.28 -0.19 -16.11
C SER A 317 -22.64 -0.88 -17.29
N TYR A 318 -22.38 -0.17 -18.39
CA TYR A 318 -21.64 -0.72 -19.52
C TYR A 318 -20.26 -1.25 -19.13
N LEU A 319 -19.50 -0.51 -18.29
CA LEU A 319 -18.20 -0.99 -17.79
C LEU A 319 -18.35 -2.24 -16.90
N ARG A 320 -19.32 -2.23 -15.99
CA ARG A 320 -19.61 -3.37 -15.10
C ARG A 320 -19.99 -4.62 -15.89
N ASP A 321 -20.83 -4.48 -16.91
CA ASP A 321 -21.30 -5.58 -17.75
C ASP A 321 -20.15 -6.17 -18.60
N ASN A 322 -19.02 -5.46 -18.70
CA ASN A 322 -17.76 -5.92 -19.28
C ASN A 322 -16.72 -6.36 -18.22
N ASN A 323 -17.18 -6.85 -17.07
CA ASN A 323 -16.36 -7.41 -15.98
C ASN A 323 -15.35 -6.43 -15.34
N ILE A 324 -15.63 -5.13 -15.39
CA ILE A 324 -14.80 -4.13 -14.71
C ILE A 324 -15.45 -3.78 -13.37
N ASP A 325 -14.69 -3.94 -12.28
CA ASP A 325 -15.13 -3.53 -10.94
C ASP A 325 -15.20 -2.01 -10.82
N ILE A 326 -16.39 -1.50 -10.50
CA ILE A 326 -16.68 -0.07 -10.39
C ILE A 326 -17.00 0.35 -8.96
N CYS A 327 -16.36 1.42 -8.50
CA CYS A 327 -16.78 2.22 -7.34
C CYS A 327 -17.31 3.56 -7.80
N VAL A 328 -18.47 4.01 -7.29
CA VAL A 328 -18.89 5.40 -7.47
C VAL A 328 -18.20 6.26 -6.43
N VAL A 329 -17.45 7.27 -6.85
CA VAL A 329 -16.88 8.30 -5.96
C VAL A 329 -17.76 9.53 -6.04
N TYR A 330 -18.21 10.02 -4.89
CA TYR A 330 -19.06 11.22 -4.83
C TYR A 330 -18.56 12.19 -3.77
N VAL A 331 -18.40 13.47 -4.11
CA VAL A 331 -17.90 14.50 -3.19
C VAL A 331 -19.06 15.18 -2.48
N ALA A 332 -18.99 15.27 -1.16
CA ALA A 332 -19.95 15.96 -0.29
C ALA A 332 -19.83 17.48 -0.37
N TYR A 333 -19.76 18.04 -1.58
CA TYR A 333 -19.69 19.47 -1.84
C TYR A 333 -20.93 20.18 -1.23
N PRO A 334 -20.81 21.34 -0.55
CA PRO A 334 -21.91 21.89 0.25
C PRO A 334 -23.25 22.09 -0.51
N PRO A 335 -23.25 22.55 -1.78
CA PRO A 335 -24.47 22.58 -2.61
C PRO A 335 -25.15 21.22 -2.84
N TYR A 336 -24.44 20.11 -2.68
CA TYR A 336 -24.94 18.77 -2.93
C TYR A 336 -25.52 18.09 -1.69
N LEU A 337 -25.29 18.61 -0.47
CA LEU A 337 -25.69 17.91 0.76
C LEU A 337 -27.17 17.50 0.79
N LYS A 338 -28.06 18.35 0.27
CA LYS A 338 -29.51 18.08 0.21
C LYS A 338 -29.92 16.97 -0.77
N ARG A 339 -29.06 16.62 -1.73
CA ARG A 339 -29.32 15.57 -2.73
C ARG A 339 -28.51 14.29 -2.53
N LEU A 340 -27.47 14.32 -1.68
CA LEU A 340 -26.55 13.19 -1.47
C LEU A 340 -27.28 11.89 -1.15
N GLU A 341 -28.19 11.91 -0.18
CA GLU A 341 -28.91 10.71 0.27
C GLU A 341 -29.74 10.09 -0.86
N LYS A 342 -30.54 10.91 -1.54
CA LYS A 342 -31.34 10.48 -2.70
C LYS A 342 -30.47 9.89 -3.81
N ASP A 343 -29.35 10.54 -4.14
CA ASP A 343 -28.44 10.06 -5.17
C ASP A 343 -27.78 8.72 -4.75
N ILE A 344 -27.38 8.57 -3.48
CA ILE A 344 -26.84 7.32 -2.91
C ILE A 344 -27.87 6.19 -2.98
N GLU A 345 -29.14 6.47 -2.66
CA GLU A 345 -30.22 5.49 -2.80
C GLU A 345 -30.41 5.05 -4.25
N ILE A 346 -30.34 5.98 -5.22
CA ILE A 346 -30.44 5.66 -6.65
C ILE A 346 -29.28 4.74 -7.06
N PHE A 347 -28.05 5.04 -6.69
CA PHE A 347 -26.90 4.17 -6.96
C PHE A 347 -27.03 2.80 -6.30
N SER A 348 -27.50 2.77 -5.05
CA SER A 348 -27.71 1.53 -4.29
C SER A 348 -28.77 0.63 -4.93
N LYS A 349 -29.86 1.21 -5.45
CA LYS A 349 -30.89 0.48 -6.22
C LYS A 349 -30.33 -0.15 -7.51
N HIS A 350 -29.33 0.48 -8.10
CA HIS A 350 -28.60 -0.07 -9.27
C HIS A 350 -27.42 -0.97 -8.87
N GLY A 351 -27.23 -1.22 -7.58
CA GLY A 351 -26.22 -2.13 -7.05
C GLY A 351 -24.80 -1.59 -7.06
N PHE A 352 -24.62 -0.25 -7.11
CA PHE A 352 -23.34 0.43 -7.04
C PHE A 352 -23.04 0.93 -5.63
N VAL A 353 -21.83 0.64 -5.14
CA VAL A 353 -21.33 1.21 -3.88
C VAL A 353 -20.92 2.66 -4.14
N VAL A 354 -21.44 3.58 -3.32
CA VAL A 354 -20.97 4.97 -3.29
C VAL A 354 -19.95 5.12 -2.18
N HIS A 355 -18.72 5.46 -2.56
CA HIS A 355 -17.69 5.94 -1.65
C HIS A 355 -17.77 7.47 -1.56
N LEU A 356 -18.30 7.96 -0.44
CA LEU A 356 -18.45 9.39 -0.21
C LEU A 356 -17.11 10.01 0.23
N ARG A 357 -16.75 11.13 -0.40
CA ARG A 357 -15.57 11.94 -0.09
C ARG A 357 -16.01 13.23 0.58
N ARG A 358 -15.32 13.63 1.65
CA ARG A 358 -15.43 15.01 2.14
C ARG A 358 -14.98 15.99 1.04
N PHE A 359 -15.58 17.18 1.01
CA PHE A 359 -15.05 18.27 0.22
C PHE A 359 -13.77 18.82 0.87
N GLN A 360 -12.78 19.12 0.03
CA GLN A 360 -11.57 19.83 0.40
C GLN A 360 -11.42 21.05 -0.50
N GLY A 361 -11.58 22.24 0.05
CA GLY A 361 -11.47 23.46 -0.72
C GLY A 361 -12.27 24.60 -0.12
N GLU A 362 -12.28 25.72 -0.83
CA GLU A 362 -13.05 26.90 -0.47
C GLU A 362 -14.43 26.87 -1.14
N TYR A 363 -15.48 27.24 -0.41
CA TYR A 363 -16.79 27.53 -0.98
C TYR A 363 -17.44 28.68 -0.22
N LYS A 364 -17.85 29.74 -0.94
CA LYS A 364 -18.43 30.96 -0.34
C LYS A 364 -17.56 31.55 0.78
N LYS A 365 -16.23 31.61 0.59
CA LYS A 365 -15.22 32.10 1.54
C LYS A 365 -15.00 31.22 2.78
N GLU A 366 -15.64 30.06 2.85
CA GLU A 366 -15.47 29.09 3.93
C GLU A 366 -14.55 27.95 3.50
N ILE A 367 -13.69 27.48 4.41
CA ILE A 367 -12.69 26.44 4.13
C ILE A 367 -13.17 25.08 4.65
N TYR A 368 -13.35 24.12 3.74
CA TYR A 368 -13.79 22.76 4.05
C TYR A 368 -12.61 21.80 4.14
N PRO A 369 -12.63 20.82 5.06
CA PRO A 369 -13.81 20.33 5.79
C PRO A 369 -14.07 21.03 7.14
N TRP A 370 -13.26 22.02 7.53
CA TRP A 370 -13.42 22.71 8.82
C TRP A 370 -14.77 23.40 8.96
N ALA A 371 -15.25 24.01 7.88
CA ALA A 371 -16.51 24.75 7.83
C ALA A 371 -17.77 23.88 7.81
N TYR A 372 -17.67 22.55 7.72
CA TYR A 372 -18.86 21.71 7.93
C TYR A 372 -19.35 21.88 9.37
N SER A 373 -20.65 22.16 9.54
CA SER A 373 -21.28 22.12 10.87
C SER A 373 -21.21 20.71 11.46
N ASP A 374 -21.35 20.58 12.78
CA ASP A 374 -21.39 19.27 13.42
C ASP A 374 -22.48 18.37 12.81
N GLU A 375 -23.68 18.91 12.60
CA GLU A 375 -24.79 18.21 11.95
C GLU A 375 -24.40 17.70 10.54
N GLN A 376 -23.76 18.55 9.73
CA GLN A 376 -23.29 18.16 8.40
C GLN A 376 -22.23 17.06 8.49
N LYS A 377 -21.25 17.15 9.40
CA LYS A 377 -20.25 16.10 9.58
C LYS A 377 -20.89 14.78 10.00
N ARG A 378 -21.84 14.80 10.95
CA ARG A 378 -22.58 13.61 11.38
C ARG A 378 -23.38 12.99 10.23
N PHE A 379 -24.07 13.81 9.44
CA PHE A 379 -24.79 13.35 8.25
C PHE A 379 -23.87 12.70 7.22
N ILE A 380 -22.75 13.36 6.88
CA ILE A 380 -21.77 12.85 5.93
C ILE A 380 -21.15 11.53 6.42
N ALA A 381 -20.79 11.46 7.71
CA ALA A 381 -20.13 10.30 8.32
C ALA A 381 -20.97 9.02 8.25
N LYS A 382 -22.31 9.11 8.22
CA LYS A 382 -23.19 7.95 8.04
C LYS A 382 -22.87 7.11 6.80
N TYR A 383 -22.40 7.78 5.74
CA TYR A 383 -22.14 7.18 4.44
C TYR A 383 -20.64 6.99 4.15
N MET A 384 -19.77 7.26 5.12
CA MET A 384 -18.32 7.13 4.99
C MET A 384 -17.79 5.90 5.72
N ASP A 385 -16.63 5.43 5.27
CA ASP A 385 -15.86 4.40 5.97
C ASP A 385 -15.13 4.99 7.19
N ASP A 386 -14.75 4.13 8.12
CA ASP A 386 -14.20 4.55 9.41
C ASP A 386 -12.90 5.36 9.29
N THR A 387 -12.03 4.97 8.36
CA THR A 387 -10.72 5.60 8.17
C THR A 387 -10.89 7.01 7.62
N THR A 388 -11.79 7.20 6.65
CA THR A 388 -12.01 8.54 6.07
C THR A 388 -12.79 9.46 7.01
N ILE A 389 -13.67 8.96 7.88
CA ILE A 389 -14.28 9.79 8.93
C ILE A 389 -13.18 10.38 9.82
N LYS A 390 -12.31 9.51 10.36
CA LYS A 390 -11.28 9.88 11.33
C LYS A 390 -10.22 10.82 10.75
N TYR A 391 -9.58 10.40 9.66
CA TYR A 391 -8.41 11.09 9.11
C TYR A 391 -8.75 12.16 8.08
N MET A 392 -9.86 12.01 7.34
CA MET A 392 -10.24 12.98 6.31
C MET A 392 -11.33 13.93 6.81
N LEU A 393 -12.52 13.47 7.20
CA LEU A 393 -13.61 14.36 7.62
C LEU A 393 -13.24 15.16 8.87
N ASN A 394 -12.64 14.50 9.85
CA ASN A 394 -12.25 15.09 11.13
C ASN A 394 -10.75 15.42 11.26
N GLN A 395 -9.99 15.34 10.14
CA GLN A 395 -8.62 15.84 10.03
C GLN A 395 -7.65 15.37 11.14
N GLN A 396 -7.78 14.12 11.60
CA GLN A 396 -6.81 13.59 12.56
C GLN A 396 -5.37 13.74 12.05
N ASP A 397 -4.50 14.22 12.94
CA ASP A 397 -3.07 14.37 12.66
C ASP A 397 -2.42 13.00 12.42
N ASN A 398 -1.57 12.94 11.40
CA ASN A 398 -0.84 11.78 10.96
C ASN A 398 0.66 11.89 11.24
N LEU A 399 1.12 13.01 11.79
CA LEU A 399 2.53 13.22 12.09
C LEU A 399 3.05 12.09 12.99
N GLY A 400 4.16 11.47 12.58
CA GLY A 400 4.76 10.35 13.30
C GLY A 400 4.07 8.99 13.09
N ASN A 401 2.91 8.93 12.41
CA ASN A 401 2.33 7.63 12.06
C ASN A 401 3.20 6.94 11.01
N LEU A 402 3.44 5.64 11.20
CA LEU A 402 4.11 4.83 10.19
C LEU A 402 3.22 4.65 8.95
N VAL A 403 3.83 4.69 7.78
CA VAL A 403 3.17 4.54 6.48
C VAL A 403 3.94 3.62 5.54
N PHE A 404 3.21 2.99 4.63
CA PHE A 404 3.78 2.18 3.54
C PHE A 404 4.28 3.01 2.34
N SER A 405 3.97 4.31 2.29
CA SER A 405 4.57 5.26 1.35
C SER A 405 6.09 5.23 1.43
N GLY A 406 6.74 5.15 0.28
CA GLY A 406 8.18 4.98 0.17
C GLY A 406 8.68 3.54 0.29
N TYR A 407 7.84 2.60 0.75
CA TYR A 407 8.17 1.17 0.80
C TYR A 407 7.49 0.40 -0.35
N ASP A 408 6.16 0.43 -0.42
CA ASP A 408 5.39 -0.21 -1.49
C ASP A 408 4.26 0.64 -2.07
N PHE A 409 4.30 1.92 -1.78
CA PHE A 409 3.50 2.94 -2.44
C PHE A 409 4.40 4.12 -2.83
N PHE A 410 4.30 4.57 -4.07
CA PHE A 410 5.09 5.67 -4.61
C PHE A 410 4.22 6.57 -5.47
N ILE A 411 4.51 7.88 -5.49
CA ILE A 411 4.08 8.74 -6.57
C ILE A 411 5.21 8.90 -7.59
N VAL A 412 4.89 8.88 -8.87
CA VAL A 412 5.83 9.17 -9.95
C VAL A 412 5.25 10.28 -10.81
N ASP A 413 6.00 11.35 -11.06
CA ASP A 413 5.56 12.43 -11.94
C ASP A 413 5.83 12.13 -13.43
N ASN A 414 5.40 13.02 -14.32
CA ASN A 414 5.63 12.92 -15.77
C ASN A 414 7.08 13.15 -16.19
N ALA A 415 7.99 13.46 -15.27
CA ALA A 415 9.44 13.60 -15.48
C ALA A 415 10.23 12.50 -14.75
N GLY A 416 9.55 11.48 -14.23
CA GLY A 416 10.12 10.32 -13.57
C GLY A 416 10.58 10.56 -12.12
N ASN A 417 10.34 11.74 -11.54
CA ASN A 417 10.65 11.98 -10.13
C ASN A 417 9.73 11.12 -9.26
N VAL A 418 10.29 10.59 -8.17
CA VAL A 418 9.59 9.69 -7.26
C VAL A 418 9.42 10.38 -5.91
N GLY A 419 8.18 10.41 -5.42
CA GLY A 419 7.81 11.10 -4.19
C GLY A 419 7.07 10.21 -3.21
N PHE A 420 6.85 10.77 -2.03
CA PHE A 420 6.21 10.12 -0.89
C PHE A 420 4.68 10.01 -0.99
N ASP A 421 4.02 11.06 -1.48
CA ASP A 421 2.57 11.19 -1.53
C ASP A 421 2.13 12.14 -2.65
N SER A 422 0.81 12.32 -2.82
CA SER A 422 0.21 13.18 -3.86
C SER A 422 0.61 14.65 -3.82
N ASN A 423 1.17 15.13 -2.71
CA ASN A 423 1.63 16.49 -2.53
C ASN A 423 3.16 16.62 -2.67
N ALA A 424 3.92 15.54 -2.89
CA ALA A 424 5.38 15.58 -2.93
C ALA A 424 5.93 16.62 -3.93
N PHE A 425 5.21 16.89 -5.02
CA PHE A 425 5.62 17.81 -6.09
C PHE A 425 4.88 19.16 -6.09
N ALA A 426 4.25 19.54 -4.98
CA ALA A 426 3.62 20.84 -4.87
C ALA A 426 4.66 21.97 -4.63
N PRO A 427 4.42 23.22 -5.07
CA PRO A 427 5.40 24.32 -4.91
C PRO A 427 5.82 24.60 -3.47
N TYR A 428 4.92 24.33 -2.50
CA TYR A 428 5.14 24.57 -1.08
C TYR A 428 5.78 23.38 -0.33
N THR A 429 6.10 22.28 -1.02
CA THR A 429 6.61 21.04 -0.41
C THR A 429 8.07 20.77 -0.76
N LYS A 430 8.89 21.83 -0.88
CA LYS A 430 10.31 21.77 -1.32
C LYS A 430 11.18 20.73 -0.60
N GLU A 431 10.74 20.25 0.57
CA GLU A 431 11.45 19.28 1.43
C GLU A 431 10.70 17.94 1.62
N ARG A 432 9.54 17.70 0.97
CA ARG A 432 8.87 16.39 1.08
C ARG A 432 9.72 15.31 0.40
N THR A 433 9.83 14.16 1.04
CA THR A 433 10.77 13.08 0.71
C THR A 433 10.72 12.68 -0.77
N ILE A 434 11.72 13.15 -1.53
CA ILE A 434 11.98 12.71 -2.91
C ILE A 434 12.85 11.45 -2.83
N PHE A 435 12.39 10.36 -3.42
CA PHE A 435 13.10 9.08 -3.45
C PHE A 435 14.07 8.95 -4.61
N GLY A 436 14.21 9.99 -5.43
CA GLY A 436 15.03 10.02 -6.64
C GLY A 436 14.16 10.12 -7.89
N ASN A 437 14.67 9.59 -8.99
CA ASN A 437 14.09 9.66 -10.31
C ASN A 437 14.37 8.35 -11.05
N ILE A 438 13.34 7.77 -11.69
CA ILE A 438 13.47 6.48 -12.38
C ILE A 438 14.21 6.58 -13.72
N HIS A 439 14.22 7.75 -14.36
CA HIS A 439 14.97 7.98 -15.61
C HIS A 439 16.48 8.10 -15.35
N THR A 440 16.89 8.66 -14.22
CA THR A 440 18.32 8.80 -13.86
C THR A 440 18.86 7.60 -13.10
N GLY A 441 18.01 6.63 -12.75
CA GLY A 441 18.39 5.42 -12.01
C GLY A 441 18.76 5.66 -10.54
N ASN A 442 18.57 6.87 -10.02
CA ASN A 442 18.92 7.19 -8.62
C ASN A 442 17.76 6.93 -7.63
N PHE A 443 16.68 6.29 -8.08
CA PHE A 443 15.56 5.86 -7.24
C PHE A 443 16.02 4.92 -6.10
N LYS A 444 15.65 5.29 -4.86
CA LYS A 444 15.99 4.58 -3.62
C LYS A 444 14.74 4.43 -2.75
N PRO A 445 14.04 3.28 -2.82
CA PRO A 445 12.93 3.01 -1.92
C PRO A 445 13.42 2.83 -0.48
N LEU A 446 12.53 3.10 0.46
CA LEU A 446 12.70 2.77 1.86
C LEU A 446 12.66 1.26 2.05
N LEU A 447 13.40 0.80 3.05
CA LEU A 447 13.54 -0.62 3.35
C LEU A 447 12.49 -1.13 4.34
N VAL A 448 11.86 -0.22 5.08
CA VAL A 448 10.77 -0.47 6.02
C VAL A 448 9.77 0.68 5.96
N PRO A 449 8.51 0.46 6.39
CA PRO A 449 7.60 1.56 6.66
C PRO A 449 8.26 2.61 7.56
N SER A 450 8.14 3.88 7.19
CA SER A 450 8.70 5.02 7.93
C SER A 450 7.59 5.92 8.43
N GLU A 451 7.95 6.90 9.27
CA GLU A 451 7.04 7.94 9.68
C GLU A 451 6.60 8.80 8.49
N TYR A 452 5.34 9.22 8.50
CA TYR A 452 4.80 10.15 7.53
C TYR A 452 5.37 11.56 7.79
N PRO A 453 6.00 12.22 6.80
CA PRO A 453 6.63 13.53 7.00
C PRO A 453 5.64 14.70 7.05
N GLY A 454 4.35 14.47 6.79
CA GLY A 454 3.30 15.51 6.80
C GLY A 454 2.38 15.41 8.02
N LYS A 455 1.55 16.45 8.22
CA LYS A 455 0.49 16.45 9.26
C LYS A 455 -0.79 15.76 8.79
N HIS A 456 -1.28 16.11 7.60
CA HIS A 456 -2.56 15.59 7.11
C HIS A 456 -2.39 14.80 5.80
N GLN A 457 -2.86 13.55 5.79
CA GLN A 457 -3.08 12.79 4.56
C GLN A 457 -4.44 13.18 3.98
N GLY A 458 -4.42 13.89 2.86
CA GLY A 458 -5.62 14.47 2.25
C GLY A 458 -6.41 13.52 1.35
N THR A 459 -5.83 12.36 1.01
CA THR A 459 -6.38 11.43 0.01
C THR A 459 -6.58 10.05 0.60
N THR A 460 -7.48 9.28 0.00
CA THR A 460 -7.73 7.86 0.28
C THR A 460 -6.46 7.05 0.21
N ASP A 461 -5.66 7.31 -0.82
CA ASP A 461 -4.44 6.58 -1.07
C ASP A 461 -3.45 6.86 0.04
N GLY A 462 -3.33 8.13 0.44
CA GLY A 462 -2.53 8.51 1.60
C GLY A 462 -2.96 7.80 2.88
N VAL A 463 -4.25 7.87 3.24
CA VAL A 463 -4.74 7.25 4.49
C VAL A 463 -4.72 5.73 4.46
N SER A 464 -4.88 5.11 3.27
CA SER A 464 -4.77 3.65 3.10
C SER A 464 -3.38 3.10 3.38
N ASN A 465 -2.36 3.97 3.35
CA ASN A 465 -0.99 3.61 3.64
C ASN A 465 -0.64 3.72 5.13
N LEU A 466 -1.50 4.29 5.99
CA LEU A 466 -1.25 4.39 7.43
C LEU A 466 -1.29 3.01 8.09
N LEU A 467 -0.22 2.63 8.80
CA LEU A 467 -0.20 1.37 9.54
C LEU A 467 -1.24 1.36 10.68
N SER A 468 -1.49 2.54 11.28
CA SER A 468 -2.48 2.73 12.34
C SER A 468 -3.93 2.54 11.88
N SER A 469 -4.20 2.56 10.57
CA SER A 469 -5.52 2.22 10.03
C SER A 469 -5.85 0.72 10.17
N GLY A 470 -4.84 -0.13 10.37
CA GLY A 470 -5.01 -1.58 10.45
C GLY A 470 -5.35 -2.26 9.11
N LEU A 471 -5.45 -1.48 8.02
CA LEU A 471 -5.87 -1.97 6.71
C LEU A 471 -4.90 -3.03 6.15
N LYS A 472 -5.48 -4.06 5.54
CA LYS A 472 -4.81 -5.04 4.69
C LYS A 472 -4.44 -4.35 3.37
N GLN A 473 -3.43 -4.87 2.67
CA GLN A 473 -3.07 -4.33 1.35
C GLN A 473 -4.27 -4.42 0.40
N LEU A 474 -4.50 -3.34 -0.35
CA LEU A 474 -5.59 -3.23 -1.30
C LEU A 474 -5.25 -4.04 -2.56
N GLU A 475 -5.92 -5.18 -2.76
CA GLU A 475 -5.59 -6.16 -3.81
C GLU A 475 -6.48 -6.01 -5.06
N GLY A 476 -7.73 -5.55 -4.91
CA GLY A 476 -8.70 -5.39 -6.01
C GLY A 476 -8.90 -3.94 -6.46
N ASN A 477 -10.15 -3.53 -6.67
CA ASN A 477 -10.48 -2.12 -6.85
C ASN A 477 -10.12 -1.35 -5.57
N ASN A 478 -9.19 -0.40 -5.70
CA ASN A 478 -8.59 0.30 -4.57
C ASN A 478 -9.62 0.93 -3.63
N THR A 479 -10.63 1.60 -4.19
CA THR A 479 -11.64 2.29 -3.36
C THR A 479 -12.64 1.31 -2.76
N LEU A 480 -13.09 0.29 -3.52
CA LEU A 480 -14.00 -0.73 -2.96
C LEU A 480 -13.36 -1.56 -1.85
N ASP A 481 -12.11 -1.97 -2.03
CA ASP A 481 -11.39 -2.76 -1.02
C ASP A 481 -11.15 -1.91 0.23
N PHE A 482 -10.70 -0.67 0.03
CA PHE A 482 -10.54 0.31 1.11
C PHE A 482 -11.84 0.54 1.88
N SER A 483 -12.94 0.81 1.16
CA SER A 483 -14.23 1.09 1.76
C SER A 483 -14.77 -0.12 2.52
N LYS A 484 -14.59 -1.32 1.95
CA LYS A 484 -15.05 -2.56 2.55
C LYS A 484 -14.40 -2.83 3.89
N GLN A 485 -13.10 -2.59 4.00
CA GLN A 485 -12.37 -2.78 5.24
C GLN A 485 -12.75 -1.73 6.30
N GLY A 486 -13.26 -0.57 5.90
CA GLY A 486 -13.79 0.45 6.81
C GLY A 486 -15.31 0.48 6.93
N GLY A 487 -16.03 -0.58 6.52
CA GLY A 487 -17.45 -0.75 6.81
C GLY A 487 -18.44 -0.29 5.74
N VAL A 488 -17.98 0.06 4.52
CA VAL A 488 -18.83 0.40 3.37
C VAL A 488 -18.63 -0.62 2.25
N TYR A 489 -19.60 -1.52 2.04
CA TYR A 489 -19.43 -2.64 1.12
C TYR A 489 -20.73 -3.21 0.57
N LYS A 490 -20.63 -3.96 -0.53
CA LYS A 490 -21.68 -4.84 -1.02
C LYS A 490 -21.57 -6.21 -0.36
N ASN A 491 -22.60 -6.66 0.34
CA ASN A 491 -22.61 -7.95 1.02
C ASN A 491 -22.86 -9.11 0.04
N LYS A 492 -22.83 -10.36 0.52
CA LYS A 492 -23.04 -11.56 -0.31
C LYS A 492 -24.43 -11.65 -0.96
N LYS A 493 -25.44 -10.96 -0.41
CA LYS A 493 -26.80 -10.87 -0.98
C LYS A 493 -26.91 -9.76 -2.04
N GLY A 494 -25.85 -8.99 -2.26
CA GLY A 494 -25.85 -7.85 -3.17
C GLY A 494 -26.36 -6.55 -2.55
N GLU A 495 -26.65 -6.53 -1.25
CA GLU A 495 -27.10 -5.33 -0.53
C GLU A 495 -25.90 -4.42 -0.22
N ILE A 496 -26.09 -3.12 -0.39
CA ILE A 496 -25.07 -2.12 -0.05
C ILE A 496 -25.20 -1.77 1.44
N ILE A 497 -24.12 -1.94 2.18
CA ILE A 497 -24.06 -1.76 3.63
C ILE A 497 -23.19 -0.54 3.93
N TYR A 498 -23.75 0.36 4.75
CA TYR A 498 -23.05 1.48 5.37
C TYR A 498 -23.07 1.25 6.89
N SER A 499 -21.96 0.76 7.45
CA SER A 499 -21.90 0.36 8.87
C SER A 499 -22.11 1.54 9.84
N ASN A 500 -21.95 2.76 9.35
CA ASN A 500 -22.10 4.00 10.10
C ASN A 500 -23.50 4.64 9.99
N LEU A 501 -24.41 4.06 9.19
CA LEU A 501 -25.71 4.67 8.86
C LEU A 501 -26.57 4.96 10.10
N THR A 502 -26.60 4.03 11.05
CA THR A 502 -27.38 4.11 12.30
C THR A 502 -26.52 4.50 13.50
N LYS A 503 -25.26 4.87 13.28
CA LYS A 503 -24.33 5.18 14.37
C LYS A 503 -24.66 6.55 14.98
N ASP A 504 -24.76 6.60 16.30
CA ASP A 504 -25.02 7.85 17.02
C ASP A 504 -23.72 8.62 17.27
N PHE A 505 -23.39 9.53 16.36
CA PHE A 505 -22.24 10.42 16.49
C PHE A 505 -22.43 11.55 17.53
N THR A 506 -23.51 11.57 18.31
CA THR A 506 -23.60 12.43 19.51
C THR A 506 -23.01 11.76 20.73
N ASN A 507 -22.94 10.43 20.75
CA ASN A 507 -22.39 9.67 21.85
C ASN A 507 -20.90 10.02 22.11
N PRO A 508 -20.52 10.43 23.33
CA PRO A 508 -19.15 10.88 23.63
C PRO A 508 -18.05 9.86 23.31
N LYS A 509 -18.31 8.55 23.49
CA LYS A 509 -17.36 7.48 23.20
C LYS A 509 -17.11 7.38 21.69
N ILE A 510 -18.19 7.43 20.89
CA ILE A 510 -18.13 7.40 19.43
C ILE A 510 -17.45 8.67 18.91
N ARG A 511 -17.77 9.84 19.47
CA ARG A 511 -17.11 11.10 19.09
C ARG A 511 -15.60 11.02 19.26
N LYS A 512 -15.13 10.51 20.41
CA LYS A 512 -13.70 10.29 20.68
C LYS A 512 -13.07 9.29 19.71
N GLU A 513 -13.74 8.19 19.40
CA GLU A 513 -13.25 7.17 18.46
C GLU A 513 -12.98 7.73 17.06
N TYR A 514 -13.89 8.59 16.58
CA TYR A 514 -13.86 9.17 15.24
C TYR A 514 -13.27 10.58 15.16
N ASN A 515 -12.70 11.09 16.25
CA ASN A 515 -12.12 12.42 16.35
C ASN A 515 -13.12 13.57 16.07
N PHE A 516 -14.41 13.39 16.38
CA PHE A 516 -15.34 14.51 16.42
C PHE A 516 -14.99 15.44 17.58
N GLN A 517 -15.22 16.75 17.41
CA GLN A 517 -15.07 17.71 18.51
C GLN A 517 -15.98 17.31 19.68
N PRO A 518 -15.64 17.58 20.94
CA PRO A 518 -16.59 17.44 22.03
C PRO A 518 -17.88 18.21 21.73
N VAL A 519 -19.02 17.73 22.21
CA VAL A 519 -20.20 18.58 22.29
C VAL A 519 -19.86 19.56 23.41
N GLU A 520 -19.82 20.86 23.12
CA GLU A 520 -19.81 21.85 24.20
C GLU A 520 -21.12 21.61 24.96
N ASP A 521 -21.00 21.20 26.23
CA ASP A 521 -22.16 21.22 27.12
C ASP A 521 -22.67 22.65 27.07
N ALA A 522 -23.90 22.83 26.56
CA ALA A 522 -24.59 24.10 26.70
C ALA A 522 -24.67 24.34 28.21
N ASP A 523 -23.92 25.36 28.68
CA ASP A 523 -23.76 25.79 30.07
C ASP A 523 -24.88 25.27 31.00
N GLU A 524 -24.52 24.43 31.99
CA GLU A 524 -25.32 24.21 33.20
C GLU A 524 -25.37 25.47 34.06
#